data_AF-A0A1Y1T1F1-F1
#
_entry.id   AF-A0A1Y1T1F1-F1
#
_cell.length_a   1.000
_cell.length_b   1.000
_cell.length_c   1.000
_cell.angle_alpha   90.00
_cell.angle_beta   90.00
_cell.angle_gamma   90.00
#
_symmetry.space_group_name_H-M   'P 1'
#
loop_
_entity.id
_entity.type
_entity.pdbx_description
1 polymer ?
#
loop_
_entity_poly.entity_id
_entity_poly.type
_entity_poly.pdbx_seq_one_letter_code
_entity_poly.pdbx_strand_id
1 'polypeptide(L)'
;MIKIYKSLKTLSLIVLAGTLTNCADDDENRIPNFPESQMSLIHGDSQKSWRLVEVVDDYSDETDDFFITADCVSDDVYTFKVDREVEITYGEVLCFDHLSEGNFTAEHEQFSANLKMIGDPGTIYLSFGRGYANEDYGLVGSTFSNYQLSELSENRMVFTHSNTGILGDYHESYTFEAIEVSE
;
A
#
# COMPACT_ATOMS: atom_id res chain seq x y z
N MET A 1 27.16 74.63 18.58
CA MET A 1 27.82 73.30 18.61
C MET A 1 26.88 72.29 19.23
N ILE A 2 27.05 71.02 18.85
CA ILE A 2 26.35 69.79 19.29
C ILE A 2 25.17 69.35 18.38
N LYS A 3 25.47 68.36 17.53
CA LYS A 3 24.56 67.46 16.79
C LYS A 3 24.37 66.19 17.62
N ILE A 4 23.14 65.66 17.79
CA ILE A 4 22.87 64.23 18.13
C ILE A 4 21.48 63.86 17.59
N TYR A 5 21.35 63.29 16.37
CA TYR A 5 21.32 61.87 15.96
C TYR A 5 20.04 61.05 16.25
N LYS A 6 19.35 60.68 15.15
CA LYS A 6 18.66 59.41 14.83
C LYS A 6 17.94 58.64 15.97
N SER A 7 16.63 58.42 15.83
CA SER A 7 16.10 57.15 15.26
C SER A 7 14.59 57.25 15.04
N LEU A 8 14.15 57.04 13.80
CA LEU A 8 12.77 56.89 13.39
C LEU A 8 12.53 55.37 13.31
N LYS A 9 11.74 54.79 14.21
CA LYS A 9 11.30 53.39 14.10
C LYS A 9 9.91 53.39 13.48
N THR A 10 9.86 53.27 12.16
CA THR A 10 8.64 53.02 11.40
C THR A 10 8.28 51.53 11.57
N LEU A 11 7.13 51.26 12.18
CA LEU A 11 6.57 49.93 12.31
C LEU A 11 5.82 49.62 11.00
N SER A 12 6.41 48.85 10.09
CA SER A 12 5.73 48.38 8.88
C SER A 12 4.80 47.22 9.23
N LEU A 13 3.49 47.45 9.19
CA LEU A 13 2.48 46.41 9.15
C LEU A 13 2.44 45.83 7.73
N ILE A 14 2.87 44.58 7.56
CA ILE A 14 2.65 43.81 6.33
C ILE A 14 1.29 43.13 6.49
N VAL A 15 0.28 43.64 5.79
CA VAL A 15 -0.99 42.93 5.58
C VAL A 15 -0.89 42.23 4.22
N LEU A 16 -0.40 40.99 4.23
CA LEU A 16 -0.69 40.04 3.15
C LEU A 16 -1.91 39.24 3.61
N ALA A 17 -3.10 39.71 3.26
CA ALA A 17 -4.29 38.87 3.24
C ALA A 17 -4.50 38.41 1.80
N GLY A 18 -3.78 37.36 1.43
CA GLY A 18 -4.13 36.56 0.27
C GLY A 18 -5.22 35.58 0.68
N THR A 19 -6.37 35.66 0.02
CA THR A 19 -7.25 34.50 -0.15
C THR A 19 -7.72 34.52 -1.59
N LEU A 20 -6.87 33.98 -2.47
CA LEU A 20 -7.37 33.37 -3.70
C LEU A 20 -8.15 32.15 -3.22
N THR A 21 -9.48 32.27 -3.21
CA THR A 21 -10.36 31.11 -3.06
C THR A 21 -10.17 30.27 -4.32
N ASN A 22 -9.31 29.25 -4.26
CA ASN A 22 -9.29 28.23 -5.30
C ASN A 22 -10.63 27.48 -5.18
N CYS A 23 -11.42 27.50 -6.26
CA CYS A 23 -12.52 26.56 -6.39
C CYS A 23 -11.89 25.17 -6.49
N ALA A 24 -12.01 24.35 -5.45
CA ALA A 24 -11.63 22.94 -5.54
C ALA A 24 -12.61 22.27 -6.52
N ASP A 25 -12.09 21.72 -7.61
CA ASP A 25 -12.84 20.88 -8.53
C ASP A 25 -13.17 19.54 -7.84
N ASP A 26 -14.38 19.02 -8.05
CA ASP A 26 -14.85 17.70 -7.56
C ASP A 26 -13.97 16.52 -8.03
N ASP A 27 -13.01 16.75 -8.93
CA ASP A 27 -12.05 15.76 -9.43
C ASP A 27 -10.81 15.56 -8.54
N GLU A 28 -10.54 16.41 -7.54
CA GLU A 28 -9.33 16.30 -6.70
C GLU A 28 -9.28 15.01 -5.86
N ASN A 29 -10.42 14.36 -5.62
CA ASN A 29 -10.51 13.19 -4.74
C ASN A 29 -10.60 11.84 -5.48
N ARG A 30 -10.36 11.79 -6.80
CA ARG A 30 -10.40 10.53 -7.55
C ARG A 30 -9.08 9.79 -7.50
N ILE A 31 -9.14 8.46 -7.46
CA ILE A 31 -7.95 7.60 -7.60
C ILE A 31 -7.30 7.89 -8.97
N PRO A 32 -6.04 8.35 -9.01
CA PRO A 32 -5.38 8.68 -10.26
C PRO A 32 -4.97 7.42 -11.03
N ASN A 33 -4.72 7.59 -12.33
CA ASN A 33 -4.11 6.56 -13.15
C ASN A 33 -2.58 6.57 -12.97
N PHE A 34 -1.97 5.45 -12.61
CA PHE A 34 -0.53 5.34 -12.44
C PHE A 34 0.13 4.74 -13.69
N PRO A 35 0.84 5.53 -14.50
CA PRO A 35 1.52 5.01 -15.68
C PRO A 35 2.73 4.14 -15.28
N GLU A 36 3.18 3.29 -16.21
CA GLU A 36 4.35 2.42 -16.01
C GLU A 36 5.62 3.19 -15.59
N SER A 37 5.76 4.46 -15.96
CA SER A 37 6.91 5.29 -15.55
C SER A 37 7.00 5.52 -14.02
N GLN A 38 5.93 5.24 -13.27
CA GLN A 38 5.91 5.33 -11.81
C GLN A 38 6.41 4.07 -11.11
N MET A 39 6.63 2.96 -11.84
CA MET A 39 7.03 1.67 -11.26
C MET A 39 8.41 1.76 -10.56
N SER A 40 9.27 2.66 -11.01
CA SER A 40 10.55 2.99 -10.36
C SER A 40 10.40 3.38 -8.89
N LEU A 41 9.30 4.01 -8.47
CA LEU A 41 9.05 4.31 -7.06
C LEU A 41 8.81 3.04 -6.22
N ILE A 42 8.22 2.01 -6.85
CA ILE A 42 7.87 0.74 -6.21
C ILE A 42 9.09 -0.17 -6.08
N HIS A 43 9.92 -0.31 -7.12
CA HIS A 43 11.07 -1.22 -7.13
C HIS A 43 12.44 -0.53 -7.01
N GLY A 44 12.51 0.80 -6.92
CA GLY A 44 13.76 1.55 -6.77
C GLY A 44 14.78 1.30 -7.89
N ASP A 45 14.32 1.18 -9.14
CA ASP A 45 15.13 0.85 -10.34
C ASP A 45 15.91 -0.49 -10.30
N SER A 46 15.75 -1.29 -9.25
CA SER A 46 16.32 -2.63 -9.15
C SER A 46 15.41 -3.55 -8.33
N GLN A 47 15.46 -3.40 -7.01
CA GLN A 47 14.53 -4.02 -6.08
C GLN A 47 14.35 -3.10 -4.87
N LYS A 48 13.14 -3.10 -4.30
CA LYS A 48 12.83 -2.35 -3.08
C LYS A 48 11.86 -3.15 -2.23
N SER A 49 12.13 -3.19 -0.93
CA SER A 49 11.37 -3.99 0.03
C SER A 49 10.38 -3.13 0.80
N TRP A 50 9.22 -3.71 1.07
CA TRP A 50 8.08 -3.09 1.71
C TRP A 50 7.48 -4.04 2.74
N ARG A 51 6.78 -3.48 3.73
CA ARG A 51 5.94 -4.22 4.67
C ARG A 51 4.48 -3.91 4.43
N LEU A 52 3.63 -4.93 4.50
CA LEU A 52 2.19 -4.77 4.53
C LEU A 52 1.79 -4.36 5.95
N VAL A 53 1.43 -3.09 6.15
CA VAL A 53 1.20 -2.52 7.49
C VAL A 53 -0.28 -2.38 7.84
N GLU A 54 -1.16 -2.47 6.83
CA GLU A 54 -2.61 -2.38 7.03
C GLU A 54 -3.32 -3.20 5.96
N VAL A 55 -4.32 -3.95 6.43
CA VAL A 55 -5.24 -4.74 5.62
C VAL A 55 -6.65 -4.28 5.96
N VAL A 56 -7.40 -3.86 4.95
CA VAL A 56 -8.82 -3.56 5.05
C VAL A 56 -9.57 -4.60 4.23
N ASP A 57 -10.56 -5.25 4.82
CA ASP A 57 -11.47 -6.18 4.16
C ASP A 57 -12.81 -6.11 4.90
N ASP A 58 -13.71 -5.23 4.44
CA ASP A 58 -15.03 -5.02 5.03
C ASP A 58 -16.05 -6.10 4.60
N TYR A 59 -15.66 -7.00 3.69
CA TYR A 59 -16.55 -7.98 3.07
C TYR A 59 -16.34 -9.40 3.59
N SER A 60 -15.13 -9.73 4.04
CA SER A 60 -14.81 -11.00 4.69
C SER A 60 -14.70 -10.85 6.21
N ASP A 61 -14.82 -11.97 6.92
CA ASP A 61 -14.62 -12.04 8.37
C ASP A 61 -13.74 -13.25 8.72
N GLU A 62 -13.49 -13.46 10.01
CA GLU A 62 -12.66 -14.54 10.54
C GLU A 62 -13.14 -15.97 10.19
N THR A 63 -14.34 -16.11 9.58
CA THR A 63 -14.86 -17.40 9.12
C THR A 63 -14.56 -17.69 7.64
N ASP A 64 -14.00 -16.73 6.90
CA ASP A 64 -13.52 -16.92 5.54
C ASP A 64 -12.13 -17.58 5.58
N ASP A 65 -11.99 -18.74 4.95
CA ASP A 65 -10.75 -19.54 4.88
C ASP A 65 -9.55 -18.74 4.32
N PHE A 66 -9.78 -17.63 3.62
CA PHE A 66 -8.72 -16.79 3.07
C PHE A 66 -8.59 -15.43 3.76
N PHE A 67 -9.30 -15.20 4.87
CA PHE A 67 -9.19 -13.97 5.62
C PHE A 67 -7.77 -13.79 6.18
N ILE A 68 -7.21 -12.60 6.00
CA ILE A 68 -5.91 -12.21 6.54
C ILE A 68 -6.05 -10.87 7.25
N THR A 69 -5.20 -10.64 8.24
CA THR A 69 -5.16 -9.38 9.00
C THR A 69 -3.76 -8.80 8.92
N ALA A 70 -3.63 -7.50 9.23
CA ALA A 70 -2.32 -6.87 9.35
C ALA A 70 -1.42 -7.59 10.37
N ASP A 71 -1.99 -8.14 11.44
CA ASP A 71 -1.23 -8.79 12.52
C ASP A 71 -0.44 -10.02 12.01
N CYS A 72 -0.97 -10.77 11.04
CA CYS A 72 -0.32 -11.97 10.53
C CYS A 72 0.59 -11.76 9.32
N VAL A 73 0.54 -10.59 8.67
CA VAL A 73 1.37 -10.26 7.48
C VAL A 73 2.38 -9.15 7.74
N SER A 74 2.36 -8.53 8.93
CA SER A 74 3.18 -7.36 9.24
C SER A 74 4.68 -7.66 9.42
N ASP A 75 5.03 -8.91 9.69
CA ASP A 75 6.40 -9.40 9.80
C ASP A 75 6.96 -9.97 8.48
N ASP A 76 6.10 -10.17 7.48
CA ASP A 76 6.52 -10.49 6.11
C ASP A 76 7.27 -9.33 5.43
N VAL A 77 8.17 -9.69 4.52
CA VAL A 77 8.90 -8.73 3.67
C VAL A 77 8.60 -8.97 2.21
N TYR A 78 8.04 -7.94 1.55
CA TYR A 78 7.66 -7.95 0.14
C TYR A 78 8.70 -7.19 -0.68
N THR A 79 9.49 -7.89 -1.48
CA THR A 79 10.55 -7.31 -2.31
C THR A 79 10.10 -7.23 -3.76
N PHE A 80 9.76 -6.02 -4.19
CA PHE A 80 9.31 -5.73 -5.55
C PHE A 80 10.51 -5.54 -6.47
N LYS A 81 10.54 -6.29 -7.57
CA LYS A 81 11.65 -6.30 -8.54
C LYS A 81 11.26 -5.58 -9.84
N VAL A 82 12.27 -5.14 -10.58
CA VAL A 82 12.11 -4.44 -11.87
C VAL A 82 11.35 -5.26 -12.92
N ASP A 83 11.42 -6.59 -12.86
CA ASP A 83 10.70 -7.51 -13.75
C ASP A 83 9.24 -7.76 -13.33
N ARG A 84 8.75 -7.03 -12.32
CA ARG A 84 7.39 -7.06 -11.76
C ARG A 84 7.10 -8.29 -10.89
N GLU A 85 8.08 -9.14 -10.65
CA GLU A 85 7.98 -10.17 -9.63
C GLU A 85 8.05 -9.55 -8.23
N VAL A 86 7.33 -10.16 -7.30
CA VAL A 86 7.42 -9.81 -5.88
C VAL A 86 7.86 -11.06 -5.14
N GLU A 87 9.04 -10.97 -4.52
CA GLU A 87 9.54 -12.01 -3.63
C GLU A 87 9.02 -11.75 -2.22
N ILE A 88 8.40 -12.75 -1.62
CA ILE A 88 7.84 -12.67 -0.27
C ILE A 88 8.73 -13.51 0.65
N THR A 89 9.33 -12.87 1.64
CA THR A 89 10.00 -13.56 2.74
C THR A 89 9.04 -13.61 3.91
N TYR A 90 8.59 -14.81 4.26
CA TYR A 90 7.64 -15.02 5.35
C TYR A 90 8.25 -14.69 6.71
N GLY A 91 7.41 -14.12 7.57
CA GLY A 91 7.67 -13.95 8.99
C GLY A 91 7.53 -15.24 9.81
N GLU A 92 7.28 -15.07 11.10
CA GLU A 92 7.03 -16.16 12.05
C GLU A 92 5.54 -16.38 12.30
N VAL A 93 4.71 -15.34 12.10
CA VAL A 93 3.26 -15.42 12.32
C VAL A 93 2.58 -16.00 11.09
N LEU A 94 1.73 -17.00 11.28
CA LEU A 94 0.93 -17.59 10.21
C LEU A 94 -0.49 -17.00 10.26
N CYS A 95 -1.03 -16.60 9.11
CA CYS A 95 -2.40 -16.15 8.91
C CYS A 95 -3.44 -17.28 8.96
N PHE A 96 -3.06 -18.50 8.58
CA PHE A 96 -4.02 -19.62 8.41
C PHE A 96 -3.98 -20.66 9.53
N ASP A 97 -3.26 -20.41 10.62
CA ASP A 97 -3.12 -21.36 11.74
C ASP A 97 -4.45 -21.76 12.40
N HIS A 98 -5.47 -20.90 12.30
CA HIS A 98 -6.82 -21.12 12.81
C HIS A 98 -7.61 -22.18 12.03
N LEU A 99 -7.21 -22.53 10.80
CA LEU A 99 -7.90 -23.51 9.95
C LEU A 99 -7.65 -24.97 10.35
N SER A 100 -7.24 -25.23 11.59
CA SER A 100 -7.02 -26.57 12.13
C SER A 100 -8.34 -27.27 12.50
N GLU A 101 -9.01 -27.87 11.51
CA GLU A 101 -10.21 -28.67 11.74
C GLU A 101 -10.01 -30.18 11.49
N GLY A 102 -10.41 -31.00 12.45
CA GLY A 102 -10.36 -32.46 12.35
C GLY A 102 -8.92 -32.99 12.25
N ASN A 103 -8.57 -33.55 11.08
CA ASN A 103 -7.22 -34.05 10.78
C ASN A 103 -6.43 -33.10 9.85
N PHE A 104 -6.96 -31.92 9.59
CA PHE A 104 -6.31 -30.92 8.75
C PHE A 104 -5.73 -29.81 9.63
N THR A 105 -4.53 -29.37 9.29
CA THR A 105 -3.83 -28.21 9.84
C THR A 105 -3.22 -27.48 8.65
N ALA A 106 -3.42 -26.17 8.56
CA ALA A 106 -2.74 -25.34 7.58
C ALA A 106 -1.31 -25.07 8.06
N GLU A 107 -0.37 -25.94 7.67
CA GLU A 107 1.01 -25.92 8.14
C GLU A 107 1.94 -25.12 7.23
N HIS A 108 1.55 -24.93 5.97
CA HIS A 108 2.30 -24.16 4.99
C HIS A 108 1.46 -23.01 4.47
N GLU A 109 2.03 -21.80 4.51
CA GLU A 109 1.43 -20.63 3.86
C GLU A 109 1.90 -20.46 2.43
N GLN A 110 1.02 -19.90 1.62
CA GLN A 110 1.22 -19.69 0.20
C GLN A 110 0.71 -18.31 -0.20
N PHE A 111 1.51 -17.28 0.07
CA PHE A 111 1.37 -15.97 -0.55
C PHE A 111 2.09 -15.92 -1.89
N SER A 112 1.51 -15.17 -2.82
CA SER A 112 2.14 -14.83 -4.10
C SER A 112 1.75 -13.42 -4.52
N ALA A 113 2.69 -12.70 -5.11
CA ALA A 113 2.46 -11.32 -5.51
C ALA A 113 3.18 -11.03 -6.84
N ASN A 114 2.52 -10.27 -7.71
CA ASN A 114 3.16 -9.73 -8.91
C ASN A 114 2.50 -8.44 -9.36
N LEU A 115 3.26 -7.52 -9.96
CA LEU A 115 2.69 -6.31 -10.57
C LEU A 115 2.21 -6.58 -11.99
N LYS A 116 1.13 -5.91 -12.40
CA LYS A 116 0.56 -5.96 -13.76
C LYS A 116 0.17 -4.56 -14.21
N MET A 117 0.23 -4.32 -15.53
CA MET A 117 -0.42 -3.18 -16.16
C MET A 117 -1.77 -3.65 -16.73
N ILE A 118 -2.87 -3.01 -16.33
CA ILE A 118 -4.23 -3.35 -16.80
C ILE A 118 -4.94 -2.08 -17.26
N GLY A 119 -5.71 -2.15 -18.35
CA GLY A 119 -6.48 -1.03 -18.91
C GLY A 119 -5.85 -0.37 -20.13
N ASP A 120 -6.54 0.63 -20.68
CA ASP A 120 -6.06 1.50 -21.77
C ASP A 120 -6.55 2.96 -21.55
N PRO A 121 -5.68 3.90 -21.11
CA PRO A 121 -4.28 3.67 -20.75
C PRO A 121 -4.15 2.74 -19.55
N GLY A 122 -3.06 1.97 -19.49
CA GLY A 122 -2.82 1.03 -18.39
C GLY A 122 -2.52 1.73 -17.07
N THR A 123 -2.99 1.15 -15.97
CA THR A 123 -2.57 1.46 -14.59
C THR A 123 -1.95 0.25 -13.91
N ILE A 124 -1.22 0.50 -12.83
CA ILE A 124 -0.51 -0.53 -12.04
C ILE A 124 -1.51 -1.27 -11.14
N TYR A 125 -1.46 -2.60 -11.16
CA TYR A 125 -2.19 -3.49 -10.26
C TYR A 125 -1.23 -4.43 -9.54
N LEU A 126 -1.57 -4.77 -8.30
CA LEU A 126 -1.03 -5.91 -7.57
C LEU A 126 -1.94 -7.10 -7.79
N SER A 127 -1.42 -8.17 -8.39
CA SER A 127 -2.04 -9.48 -8.36
C SER A 127 -1.57 -10.17 -7.09
N PHE A 128 -2.47 -10.38 -6.13
CA PHE A 128 -2.16 -10.96 -4.83
C PHE A 128 -2.89 -12.29 -4.67
N GLY A 129 -2.13 -13.34 -4.41
CA GLY A 129 -2.64 -14.66 -4.07
C GLY A 129 -2.36 -14.99 -2.61
N ARG A 130 -3.34 -15.61 -1.96
CA ARG A 130 -3.25 -16.07 -0.58
C ARG A 130 -3.81 -17.49 -0.48
N GLY A 131 -3.21 -18.30 0.38
CA GLY A 131 -3.55 -19.71 0.46
C GLY A 131 -2.70 -20.46 1.47
N TYR A 132 -3.03 -21.75 1.60
CA TYR A 132 -2.46 -22.63 2.60
C TYR A 132 -2.40 -24.07 2.09
N ALA A 133 -1.57 -24.88 2.74
CA ALA A 133 -1.52 -26.32 2.55
C ALA A 133 -1.22 -27.05 3.87
N ASN A 134 -1.60 -28.32 3.96
CA ASN A 134 -1.14 -29.22 5.03
C ASN A 134 0.27 -29.75 4.76
N GLU A 135 0.91 -30.39 5.75
CA GLU A 135 2.31 -30.83 5.73
C GLU A 135 2.70 -31.59 4.45
N ASP A 136 1.83 -32.49 4.00
CA ASP A 136 2.07 -33.35 2.83
C ASP A 136 1.62 -32.74 1.49
N TYR A 137 1.09 -31.51 1.51
CA TYR A 137 0.49 -30.81 0.37
C TYR A 137 -0.67 -31.58 -0.29
N GLY A 138 -1.30 -32.52 0.41
CA GLY A 138 -2.46 -33.29 -0.07
C GLY A 138 -3.76 -32.48 -0.10
N LEU A 139 -3.86 -31.43 0.72
CA LEU A 139 -4.95 -30.46 0.76
C LEU A 139 -4.38 -29.05 0.64
N VAL A 140 -4.88 -28.30 -0.34
CA VAL A 140 -4.44 -26.94 -0.65
C VAL A 140 -5.67 -26.07 -0.91
N GLY A 141 -5.69 -24.88 -0.30
CA GLY A 141 -6.64 -23.80 -0.60
C GLY A 141 -5.89 -22.59 -1.14
N SER A 142 -6.42 -21.92 -2.17
CA SER A 142 -5.88 -20.63 -2.61
C SER A 142 -6.94 -19.76 -3.27
N THR A 143 -6.76 -18.45 -3.15
CA THR A 143 -7.51 -17.43 -3.87
C THR A 143 -6.57 -16.37 -4.44
N PHE A 144 -7.01 -15.67 -5.47
CA PHE A 144 -6.25 -14.63 -6.17
C PHE A 144 -7.15 -13.47 -6.57
N SER A 145 -6.71 -12.26 -6.24
CA SER A 145 -7.40 -11.01 -6.59
C SER A 145 -6.44 -10.00 -7.19
N ASN A 146 -6.96 -9.02 -7.94
CA ASN A 146 -6.16 -7.92 -8.48
C ASN A 146 -6.58 -6.62 -7.82
N TYR A 147 -5.62 -5.91 -7.24
CA TYR A 147 -5.82 -4.66 -6.52
C TYR A 147 -5.17 -3.51 -7.31
N GLN A 148 -5.95 -2.48 -7.66
CA GLN A 148 -5.49 -1.29 -8.36
C GLN A 148 -4.63 -0.41 -7.44
N LEU A 149 -3.49 0.06 -7.92
CA LEU A 149 -2.71 1.07 -7.21
C LEU A 149 -3.53 2.36 -7.08
N SER A 150 -3.70 2.81 -5.84
CA SER A 150 -4.57 3.94 -5.47
C SER A 150 -3.79 5.12 -4.91
N GLU A 151 -2.73 4.83 -4.15
CA GLU A 151 -1.79 5.82 -3.66
C GLU A 151 -0.36 5.34 -3.90
N LEU A 152 0.53 6.27 -4.24
CA LEU A 152 1.96 5.98 -4.41
C LEU A 152 2.79 7.19 -4.00
N SER A 153 3.78 6.93 -3.14
CA SER A 153 4.82 7.86 -2.71
C SER A 153 6.13 7.11 -2.47
N GLU A 154 7.18 7.81 -2.05
CA GLU A 154 8.47 7.19 -1.76
C GLU A 154 8.41 6.14 -0.64
N ASN A 155 7.53 6.33 0.33
CA ASN A 155 7.49 5.50 1.54
C ASN A 155 6.15 4.79 1.78
N ARG A 156 5.12 5.05 0.96
CA ARG A 156 3.79 4.45 1.09
C ARG A 156 3.18 4.13 -0.26
N MET A 157 2.56 2.96 -0.38
CA MET A 157 1.70 2.61 -1.51
C MET A 157 0.45 1.87 -1.03
N VAL A 158 -0.69 2.11 -1.67
CA VAL A 158 -1.98 1.50 -1.31
C VAL A 158 -2.58 0.85 -2.55
N PHE A 159 -2.94 -0.42 -2.46
CA PHE A 159 -3.64 -1.15 -3.51
C PHE A 159 -5.08 -1.48 -3.07
N THR A 160 -6.07 -1.28 -3.94
CA THR A 160 -7.51 -1.44 -3.62
C THR A 160 -8.21 -2.32 -4.66
N HIS A 161 -9.11 -3.21 -4.25
CA HIS A 161 -9.80 -4.13 -5.17
C HIS A 161 -11.21 -3.65 -5.53
N SER A 162 -12.01 -3.30 -4.52
CA SER A 162 -13.30 -2.64 -4.65
C SER A 162 -13.18 -1.22 -4.13
N ASN A 163 -13.17 -0.24 -5.04
CA ASN A 163 -13.15 1.18 -4.66
C ASN A 163 -14.33 1.90 -5.31
N THR A 164 -14.81 2.94 -4.63
CA THR A 164 -15.80 3.88 -5.16
C THR A 164 -15.19 4.83 -6.21
N GLY A 165 -13.91 4.63 -6.56
CA GLY A 165 -13.08 5.57 -7.32
C GLY A 165 -12.57 6.75 -6.50
N ILE A 166 -12.88 6.80 -5.20
CA ILE A 166 -12.56 7.92 -4.30
C ILE A 166 -11.33 7.58 -3.46
N LEU A 167 -10.39 8.52 -3.37
CA LEU A 167 -9.21 8.42 -2.52
C LEU A 167 -9.60 8.36 -1.04
N GLY A 168 -8.98 7.42 -0.30
CA GLY A 168 -9.23 7.19 1.12
C GLY A 168 -10.53 6.47 1.46
N ASP A 169 -11.40 6.17 0.48
CA ASP A 169 -12.63 5.40 0.68
C ASP A 169 -12.42 3.94 0.26
N TYR A 170 -11.68 3.22 1.09
CA TYR A 170 -11.22 1.86 0.82
C TYR A 170 -11.95 0.86 1.70
N HIS A 171 -12.62 -0.11 1.07
CA HIS A 171 -13.32 -1.21 1.75
C HIS A 171 -12.61 -2.56 1.59
N GLU A 172 -11.68 -2.64 0.63
CA GLU A 172 -10.81 -3.79 0.45
C GLU A 172 -9.45 -3.30 -0.07
N SER A 173 -8.43 -3.27 0.79
CA SER A 173 -7.13 -2.69 0.46
C SER A 173 -5.94 -3.25 1.23
N TYR A 174 -4.77 -3.13 0.60
CA TYR A 174 -3.47 -3.42 1.18
C TYR A 174 -2.59 -2.17 1.16
N THR A 175 -2.15 -1.74 2.33
CA THR A 175 -1.26 -0.59 2.51
C THR A 175 0.14 -1.08 2.83
N PHE A 176 1.11 -0.68 2.02
CA PHE A 176 2.50 -1.00 2.20
C PHE A 176 3.31 0.23 2.59
N GLU A 177 4.28 0.04 3.48
CA GLU A 177 5.31 1.04 3.81
C GLU A 177 6.70 0.54 3.43
N ALA A 178 7.53 1.43 2.89
CA ALA A 178 8.87 1.08 2.46
C ALA A 178 9.75 0.75 3.67
N ILE A 179 10.58 -0.30 3.55
CA ILE A 179 11.59 -0.60 4.56
C ILE A 179 12.78 0.32 4.29
N GLU A 180 13.03 1.28 5.19
CA GLU A 180 14.23 2.10 5.12
C GLU A 180 15.47 1.20 5.28
N VAL A 181 16.38 1.25 4.31
CA VAL A 181 17.71 0.65 4.47
C VAL A 181 18.49 1.61 5.35
N SER A 182 18.70 1.24 6.62
CA SER A 182 19.64 1.97 7.48
C SER A 182 21.04 1.87 6.87
N GLU A 183 21.58 2.97 6.37
CA GLU A 183 22.97 3.10 5.91
C GLU A 183 23.99 2.94 7.05
#